data_AF-F7L2Y6-F1
#
_entry.id   AF-F7L2Y6-F1
#
_cell.length_a   1.000
_cell.length_b   1.000
_cell.length_c   1.000
_cell.angle_alpha   90.00
_cell.angle_beta   90.00
_cell.angle_gamma   90.00
#
_symmetry.space_group_name_H-M   'P 1'
#
loop_
_entity.id
_entity.type
_entity.pdbx_description
1 polymer ?
#
loop_
_entity_poly.entity_id
_entity_poly.type
_entity_poly.pdbx_seq_one_letter_code
_entity_poly.pdbx_strand_id
1 'polypeptide(L)' 'MILEIAYGETYKLPINITRCSNNYEPYHFPEKLISLMIKNILEGKKLPVYGKGDNVRDWLYVEDHCKGIDLV' A
#
# COMPACT_ATOMS: atom_id res chain seq x y z
N MET A 1 6.14 -5.14 13.31
CA MET A 1 5.18 -4.86 14.40
C MET A 1 5.58 -5.40 15.78
N ILE A 2 5.79 -6.71 15.97
CA ILE A 2 6.03 -7.29 17.31
C ILE A 2 7.37 -6.83 17.89
N LEU A 3 8.40 -6.69 17.05
CA LEU A 3 9.72 -6.22 17.47
C LEU A 3 9.66 -4.76 17.92
N GLU A 4 8.95 -3.94 17.17
CA GLU A 4 8.77 -2.51 17.41
C GLU A 4 8.05 -2.31 18.74
N ILE A 5 6.94 -3.02 18.98
CA ILE A 5 6.24 -3.02 20.28
C ILE A 5 7.17 -3.44 21.42
N ALA A 6 7.89 -4.56 21.26
CA ALA A 6 8.79 -5.06 22.30
C ALA A 6 9.90 -4.05 22.66
N TYR A 7 10.45 -3.34 21.68
CA TYR A 7 11.43 -2.28 21.91
C TYR A 7 10.82 -1.05 22.60
N GLY A 8 9.60 -0.64 22.21
CA GLY A 8 8.87 0.43 22.89
C GLY A 8 8.60 0.12 24.36
N GLU A 9 8.18 -1.10 24.66
CA GLU A 9 7.91 -1.54 26.04
C GLU A 9 9.19 -1.65 26.88
N THR A 10 10.25 -2.20 26.30
CA THR A 10 11.53 -2.47 27.00
C THR A 10 12.31 -1.19 27.25
N TYR A 11 12.47 -0.35 26.23
CA TYR A 11 13.35 0.82 26.27
C TYR A 11 12.58 2.14 26.44
N LYS A 12 11.25 2.09 26.62
CA LYS A 12 10.37 3.26 26.76
C LYS A 12 10.50 4.26 25.62
N LEU A 13 10.67 3.74 24.40
CA LEU A 13 10.76 4.55 23.19
C LEU A 13 9.37 5.07 22.77
N PRO A 14 9.25 6.33 22.35
CA PRO A 14 7.99 6.87 21.82
C PRO A 14 7.75 6.33 20.41
N ILE A 15 6.96 5.26 20.31
CA ILE A 15 6.63 4.60 19.04
C ILE A 15 5.13 4.69 18.76
N ASN A 16 4.77 4.86 17.48
CA ASN A 16 3.40 4.74 16.97
C ASN A 16 3.39 3.79 15.77
N ILE A 17 2.36 2.95 15.65
CA ILE A 17 2.22 1.96 14.58
C ILE A 17 0.90 2.18 13.85
N THR A 18 0.95 2.54 12.57
CA THR A 18 -0.20 2.62 11.68
C THR A 18 -0.23 1.43 10.73
N ARG A 19 -1.43 0.96 10.34
CA ARG A 19 -1.63 -0.10 9.35
C ARG A 19 -2.54 0.42 8.24
N CYS A 20 -2.12 0.32 6.99
CA CYS A 20 -2.89 0.79 5.83
C CYS A 20 -3.37 -0.36 4.96
N SER A 21 -4.44 -0.08 4.22
CA SER A 21 -4.92 -0.87 3.08
C SER A 21 -4.00 -0.67 1.86
N ASN A 22 -4.36 -1.25 0.70
CA ASN A 22 -3.53 -1.11 -0.51
C ASN A 22 -3.53 0.35 -0.99
N ASN A 23 -2.36 0.98 -1.03
CA ASN A 23 -2.25 2.32 -1.57
C ASN A 23 -2.27 2.34 -3.10
N TYR A 24 -2.77 3.42 -3.68
CA TYR A 24 -2.62 3.71 -5.11
C TYR A 24 -2.29 5.18 -5.34
N GLU A 25 -1.44 5.45 -6.34
CA GLU A 25 -1.00 6.80 -6.71
C GLU A 25 -0.31 6.82 -8.09
N PRO A 26 -0.09 8.02 -8.68
CA PRO A 26 0.58 8.17 -9.98
C PRO A 26 2.05 7.77 -10.02
N TYR A 27 2.77 7.85 -8.89
CA TYR A 27 4.21 7.60 -8.82
C TYR A 27 4.57 6.14 -8.45
N HIS A 28 3.56 5.27 -8.31
CA HIS A 28 3.77 3.87 -7.96
C HIS A 28 4.49 3.14 -9.10
N PHE A 29 5.54 2.38 -8.76
CA PHE A 29 6.28 1.56 -9.72
C PHE A 29 5.32 0.59 -10.46
N PRO A 30 5.42 0.45 -11.80
CA PRO A 30 4.44 -0.24 -12.65
C PRO A 30 4.49 -1.78 -12.58
N GLU A 31 4.79 -2.33 -11.41
CA GLU A 31 4.62 -3.75 -11.06
C GLU A 31 3.33 -3.98 -10.26
N LYS A 32 2.85 -2.95 -9.54
CA LYS A 32 1.60 -3.01 -8.78
C LYS A 32 0.39 -2.99 -9.70
N LEU A 33 -0.70 -3.63 -9.27
CA LEU A 33 -1.87 -3.91 -10.10
C LEU A 33 -2.36 -2.70 -10.92
N ILE A 34 -2.72 -1.60 -10.26
CA ILE A 34 -3.29 -0.43 -10.94
C ILE A 34 -2.30 0.16 -11.96
N SER A 35 -1.05 0.41 -11.55
CA SER A 35 -0.02 0.97 -12.43
C SER A 35 0.36 0.04 -13.58
N LEU A 36 0.42 -1.27 -13.34
CA LEU A 36 0.70 -2.29 -14.37
C LEU A 36 -0.43 -2.36 -15.40
N MET A 37 -1.68 -2.32 -14.95
CA MET A 37 -2.85 -2.33 -15.83
C MET A 37 -2.86 -1.08 -16.71
N ILE A 38 -2.69 0.11 -16.13
CA ILE A 38 -2.64 1.38 -16.88
C ILE A 38 -1.50 1.33 -17.91
N LYS A 39 -0.30 0.93 -17.51
CA LYS A 39 0.85 0.79 -18.42
C LYS A 39 0.54 -0.15 -19.59
N ASN A 40 0.02 -1.35 -19.31
CA ASN A 40 -0.26 -2.33 -20.36
C ASN A 40 -1.38 -1.88 -21.29
N ILE A 41 -2.41 -1.17 -20.79
CA ILE A 41 -3.44 -0.55 -21.63
C ILE A 41 -2.81 0.46 -22.58
N LEU A 42 -1.97 1.37 -22.06
CA LEU A 42 -1.29 2.39 -22.87
C LEU A 42 -0.35 1.79 -23.92
N GLU A 43 0.29 0.65 -23.60
CA GLU A 43 1.19 -0.07 -24.51
C GLU A 43 0.46 -1.07 -25.42
N GLY A 44 -0.87 -1.22 -25.32
CA GLY A 44 -1.64 -2.21 -26.08
C GLY A 44 -1.30 -3.67 -25.76
N LYS A 45 -0.72 -3.93 -24.59
CA LYS A 45 -0.31 -5.25 -24.12
C LYS A 45 -1.47 -5.96 -23.42
N LYS A 46 -1.33 -7.29 -23.28
CA LYS A 46 -2.28 -8.10 -22.50
C LYS A 46 -2.31 -7.64 -21.05
N LEU A 47 -3.49 -7.71 -20.44
CA LEU A 47 -3.72 -7.37 -19.04
C LEU A 47 -3.55 -8.63 -18.17
N PRO A 48 -2.44 -8.77 -17.44
CA PRO A 48 -2.18 -9.98 -16.66
C PRO A 48 -3.04 -9.98 -15.38
N VAL A 49 -3.88 -10.99 -15.20
CA VAL A 49 -4.61 -11.26 -13.95
C VAL A 49 -4.02 -12.50 -13.32
N TYR A 50 -3.53 -12.39 -12.09
CA TYR A 50 -2.97 -13.51 -11.35
C TYR A 50 -4.06 -14.33 -10.67
N GLY A 51 -3.96 -15.66 -10.78
CA GLY A 51 -4.96 -16.59 -10.25
C GLY A 51 -6.29 -16.46 -10.99
N LYS A 52 -7.40 -16.45 -10.25
CA LYS A 52 -8.76 -16.34 -10.81
C LYS A 52 -9.26 -14.89 -10.93
N GLY A 53 -8.58 -13.93 -10.31
CA GLY A 53 -9.04 -12.54 -10.25
C GLY A 53 -10.03 -12.22 -9.13
N ASP A 54 -10.42 -13.20 -8.32
CA ASP A 54 -11.45 -13.04 -7.27
C ASP A 54 -10.92 -12.38 -5.97
N ASN A 55 -9.68 -11.90 -5.98
CA ASN A 55 -9.05 -11.29 -4.81
C ASN A 55 -9.59 -9.88 -4.57
N VAL A 56 -10.29 -9.68 -3.46
CA VAL A 56 -10.78 -8.35 -3.04
C VAL A 56 -9.71 -7.63 -2.23
N ARG A 57 -9.51 -6.34 -2.51
CA ARG A 57 -8.62 -5.45 -1.74
C ARG A 57 -9.34 -4.14 -1.48
N ASP A 58 -9.09 -3.58 -0.31
CA ASP A 58 -9.44 -2.22 0.02
C ASP A 58 -8.35 -1.27 -0.50
N TRP A 59 -8.76 -0.15 -1.09
CA TRP A 59 -7.88 0.79 -1.79
C TRP A 59 -7.93 2.17 -1.16
N LEU A 60 -6.76 2.67 -0.76
CA LEU A 60 -6.58 3.96 -0.13
C LEU A 60 -5.73 4.85 -1.06
N TYR A 61 -6.12 6.10 -1.26
CA TYR A 61 -5.30 7.03 -2.01
C TYR A 61 -4.14 7.52 -1.14
N VAL A 62 -2.93 7.63 -1.71
CA VAL A 62 -1.72 7.96 -0.93
C VAL A 62 -1.84 9.24 -0.13
N GLU A 63 -2.45 10.29 -0.68
CA GLU A 63 -2.57 11.55 0.07
C GLU A 63 -3.46 11.39 1.31
N ASP A 64 -4.48 10.53 1.26
CA ASP A 64 -5.32 10.28 2.43
C ASP A 64 -4.59 9.41 3.46
N HIS A 65 -3.73 8.49 3.01
CA HIS A 65 -2.83 7.78 3.92
C HIS A 65 -1.85 8.74 4.60
N CYS A 66 -1.24 9.66 3.85
CA CYS A 66 -0.34 10.68 4.40
C CYS A 66 -1.03 11.58 5.43
N LYS A 67 -2.26 12.05 5.14
CA LYS A 67 -3.07 12.80 6.12
C LYS A 67 -3.33 11.98 7.38
N GLY A 68 -3.61 10.68 7.24
CA GLY A 68 -3.81 9.79 8.37
C GLY A 68 -2.57 9.65 9.27
N ILE A 69 -1.38 9.66 8.68
CA ILE A 69 -0.10 9.64 9.42
C ILE A 69 0.17 10.99 10.11
N ASP A 70 -0.13 12.11 9.46
CA ASP A 70 0.11 13.46 10.00
C ASP A 70 -0.69 13.76 11.28
N LEU A 71 -1.78 13.02 11.50
CA LEU A 71 -2.67 13.18 12.66
C LEU A 71 -2.25 12.40 13.91
N VAL A 72 -1.20 11.56 13.84
CA VAL A 72 -0.82 10.62 14.93
C VAL A 72 0.64 10.72 15.36
#